data_AF-A0A1M5JYW4-F1
#
_entry.id   AF-A0A1M5JYW4-F1
#
_cell.length_a   1.000
_cell.length_b   1.000
_cell.length_c   1.000
_cell.angle_alpha   90.00
_cell.angle_beta   90.00
_cell.angle_gamma   90.00
#
_symmetry.space_group_name_H-M   'P 1'
#
loop_
_entity.id
_entity.type
_entity.pdbx_description
1 polymer ?
#
loop_
_entity_poly.entity_id
_entity_poly.type
_entity_poly.pdbx_seq_one_letter_code
_entity_poly.pdbx_strand_id
1 'polypeptide(L)'
;MIKQNIEISILVYTKNMKHSFLTQGIFYILFFCFSTLTAQKFTISNSTSESLTVRNGKQEVMIKDGDKKEFSNIANRISVTGSQNLNRSILIFLEPTEKLIITLKQGNAIFYTGDQPDIHEYLNEKLNVETFGKMRDYLNATNKKNIGELKNTSEIFLSDVLKKVKLSSVLVSPEDKSSTKKLKNHIKYNWLYTVLTSMNSQKDRAFTQQGLSYYYKKYIESDIAQYSCNSVYQYNVIEILAKNKELLQVEFPNYPIVEHTDSDNINQYLPKSCQRFYFQKKYDYLEHINDPGQDYYKTVLTEKFNEQ
;
A
#
# COMPACT_ATOMS: atom_id res chain seq x y z
N MET A 1 -61.24 13.90 -65.52
CA MET A 1 -61.37 12.57 -66.15
C MET A 1 -59.97 12.12 -66.53
N ILE A 2 -59.61 10.88 -66.17
CA ILE A 2 -58.33 10.17 -66.39
C ILE A 2 -57.22 10.43 -65.36
N LYS A 3 -56.99 9.35 -64.58
CA LYS A 3 -55.84 9.03 -63.72
C LYS A 3 -54.58 8.82 -64.56
N GLN A 4 -53.41 9.11 -63.98
CA GLN A 4 -52.32 8.13 -63.96
C GLN A 4 -51.28 8.47 -62.89
N ASN A 5 -51.20 7.58 -61.90
CA ASN A 5 -50.09 7.43 -60.97
C ASN A 5 -48.87 6.92 -61.72
N ILE A 6 -47.71 7.54 -61.50
CA ILE A 6 -46.42 6.89 -61.73
C ILE A 6 -45.56 7.15 -60.48
N GLU A 7 -45.39 6.09 -59.70
CA GLU A 7 -44.38 5.95 -58.65
C GLU A 7 -42.99 5.99 -59.28
N ILE A 8 -42.08 6.79 -58.74
CA ILE A 8 -40.64 6.67 -59.01
C ILE A 8 -39.96 6.25 -57.71
N SER A 9 -39.54 4.99 -57.70
CA SER A 9 -38.83 4.31 -56.63
C SER A 9 -37.47 4.94 -56.35
N ILE A 10 -37.19 5.23 -55.07
CA ILE A 10 -35.87 5.63 -54.57
C ILE A 10 -34.97 4.39 -54.54
N LEU A 11 -33.97 4.36 -55.42
CA LEU A 11 -32.92 3.35 -55.43
C LEU A 11 -31.84 3.73 -54.39
N VAL A 12 -31.91 3.12 -53.21
CA VAL A 12 -30.84 3.19 -52.20
C VAL A 12 -29.69 2.30 -52.66
N TYR A 13 -28.59 2.92 -53.09
CA TYR A 13 -27.34 2.22 -53.39
C TYR A 13 -26.58 1.96 -52.08
N THR A 14 -26.74 0.78 -51.49
CA THR A 14 -25.86 0.28 -50.42
C THR A 14 -24.53 -0.16 -51.04
N LYS A 15 -23.51 0.69 -50.92
CA LYS A 15 -22.13 0.36 -51.28
C LYS A 15 -21.56 -0.59 -50.21
N ASN A 16 -21.60 -1.90 -50.50
CA ASN A 16 -20.88 -2.92 -49.73
C ASN A 16 -19.38 -2.57 -49.68
N MET A 17 -18.89 -2.15 -48.52
CA MET A 17 -17.45 -2.05 -48.24
C MET A 17 -16.86 -3.46 -48.16
N LYS A 18 -16.02 -3.80 -49.14
CA LYS A 18 -15.17 -5.00 -49.09
C LYS A 18 -14.16 -4.81 -47.94
N HIS A 19 -14.35 -5.55 -46.84
CA HIS A 19 -13.32 -5.68 -45.81
C HIS A 19 -12.06 -6.28 -46.44
N SER A 20 -10.96 -5.52 -46.39
CA SER A 20 -9.66 -5.93 -46.90
C SER A 20 -9.04 -6.97 -45.97
N PHE A 21 -8.49 -8.06 -46.52
CA PHE A 21 -7.73 -9.07 -45.78
C PHE A 21 -6.56 -8.47 -44.96
N LEU A 22 -6.05 -7.30 -45.35
CA LEU A 22 -5.00 -6.58 -44.62
C LEU A 22 -5.44 -6.06 -43.26
N THR A 23 -6.70 -5.63 -43.10
CA THR A 23 -7.21 -5.17 -41.79
C THR A 23 -7.46 -6.33 -40.83
N GLN A 24 -7.71 -7.53 -41.35
CA GLN A 24 -7.87 -8.74 -40.54
C GLN A 24 -6.53 -9.25 -39.99
N GLY A 25 -5.46 -9.21 -40.80
CA GLY A 25 -4.10 -9.60 -40.36
C GLY A 25 -3.50 -8.68 -39.28
N ILE A 26 -3.71 -7.37 -39.40
CA ILE A 26 -3.27 -6.39 -38.38
C ILE A 26 -3.99 -6.61 -37.05
N PHE A 27 -5.27 -7.01 -37.09
CA PHE A 27 -6.05 -7.31 -35.89
C PHE A 27 -5.50 -8.53 -35.13
N TYR A 28 -5.11 -9.59 -35.83
CA TYR A 28 -4.50 -10.78 -35.21
C TYR A 28 -3.09 -10.53 -34.66
N ILE A 29 -2.28 -9.71 -35.34
CA ILE A 29 -0.95 -9.32 -34.85
C ILE A 29 -1.09 -8.47 -33.58
N LEU A 30 -2.02 -7.51 -33.55
CA LEU A 30 -2.33 -6.74 -32.34
C LEU A 30 -2.86 -7.64 -31.21
N PHE A 31 -3.72 -8.63 -31.51
CA PHE A 31 -4.23 -9.58 -30.51
C PHE A 31 -3.12 -10.48 -29.93
N PHE A 32 -2.12 -10.86 -30.73
CA PHE A 32 -0.93 -11.57 -30.28
C PHE A 32 0.05 -10.69 -29.48
N CYS A 33 0.10 -9.37 -29.75
CA CYS A 33 0.89 -8.44 -28.94
C CYS A 33 0.30 -8.25 -27.52
N PHE A 34 -0.98 -8.55 -27.29
CA PHE A 34 -1.59 -8.51 -25.95
C PHE A 34 -1.54 -9.86 -25.20
N SER A 35 -1.24 -10.98 -25.85
CA SER A 35 -1.32 -12.31 -25.24
C SER A 35 -0.12 -12.69 -24.36
N THR A 36 0.94 -11.88 -24.34
CA THR A 36 2.10 -12.07 -23.45
C THR A 36 2.18 -11.04 -22.33
N LEU A 37 1.05 -10.50 -21.88
CA LEU A 37 1.01 -9.78 -20.60
C LEU A 37 1.22 -10.78 -19.46
N THR A 38 2.49 -11.08 -19.17
CA THR A 38 2.86 -11.89 -18.01
C THR A 38 2.44 -11.12 -16.76
N ALA A 39 1.44 -11.63 -16.06
CA ALA A 39 1.07 -11.14 -14.75
C ALA A 39 2.10 -11.61 -13.71
N GLN A 40 2.31 -10.79 -12.68
CA GLN A 40 3.12 -11.14 -11.52
C GLN A 40 2.63 -12.47 -10.94
N LYS A 41 3.56 -13.35 -10.57
CA LYS A 41 3.24 -14.65 -9.98
C LYS A 41 3.89 -14.81 -8.62
N PHE A 42 3.13 -15.32 -7.66
CA PHE A 42 3.72 -15.86 -6.45
C PHE A 42 3.18 -17.26 -6.17
N THR A 43 4.00 -18.07 -5.53
CA THR A 43 3.61 -19.40 -5.06
C THR A 43 3.68 -19.44 -3.56
N ILE A 44 2.60 -19.88 -2.92
CA ILE A 44 2.62 -20.25 -1.50
C ILE A 44 2.80 -21.75 -1.41
N SER A 45 3.85 -22.19 -0.74
CA SER A 45 4.09 -23.59 -0.40
C SER A 45 3.79 -23.79 1.08
N ASN A 46 2.88 -24.71 1.38
CA ASN A 46 2.57 -25.08 2.76
C ASN A 46 3.41 -26.30 3.15
N SER A 47 4.38 -26.08 4.03
CA SER A 47 5.19 -27.13 4.67
C SER A 47 4.97 -27.13 6.19
N THR A 48 3.77 -26.72 6.61
CA THR A 48 3.24 -26.88 7.96
C THR A 48 2.38 -28.13 8.01
N SER A 49 2.11 -28.68 9.19
CA SER A 49 1.28 -29.89 9.36
C SER A 49 -0.24 -29.65 9.22
N GLU A 50 -0.66 -28.45 8.84
CA GLU A 50 -2.06 -28.02 8.87
C GLU A 50 -2.42 -27.24 7.60
N SER A 51 -3.72 -27.06 7.33
CA SER A 51 -4.18 -26.25 6.21
C SER A 51 -3.99 -24.75 6.46
N LEU A 52 -3.62 -24.02 5.40
CA LEU A 52 -3.48 -22.57 5.39
C LEU A 52 -4.56 -21.94 4.52
N THR A 53 -5.15 -20.84 4.97
CA THR A 53 -6.01 -19.99 4.15
C THR A 53 -5.20 -18.79 3.66
N VAL A 54 -5.09 -18.64 2.35
CA VAL A 54 -4.41 -17.52 1.70
C VAL A 54 -5.42 -16.61 1.03
N ARG A 55 -5.41 -15.32 1.38
CA ARG A 55 -6.22 -14.28 0.74
C ARG A 55 -5.33 -13.35 -0.09
N ASN A 56 -5.64 -13.25 -1.38
CA ASN A 56 -5.03 -12.34 -2.35
C ASN A 56 -6.12 -11.43 -2.96
N GLY A 57 -6.29 -10.23 -2.42
CA GLY A 57 -7.42 -9.38 -2.77
C GLY A 57 -8.75 -10.06 -2.44
N LYS A 58 -9.62 -10.25 -3.44
CA LYS A 58 -10.92 -10.94 -3.29
C LYS A 58 -10.80 -12.47 -3.39
N GLN A 59 -9.66 -13.00 -3.81
CA GLN A 59 -9.46 -14.43 -3.95
C GLN A 59 -9.02 -15.02 -2.62
N GLU A 60 -9.72 -16.04 -2.14
CA GLU A 60 -9.36 -16.82 -0.96
C GLU A 60 -9.21 -18.30 -1.33
N VAL A 61 -8.11 -18.92 -0.91
CA VAL A 61 -7.79 -20.32 -1.24
C VAL A 61 -7.21 -21.02 -0.01
N MET A 62 -7.74 -22.21 0.29
CA MET A 62 -7.16 -23.12 1.26
C MET A 62 -6.08 -23.99 0.61
N ILE A 63 -4.91 -24.10 1.25
CA ILE A 63 -3.76 -24.90 0.84
C ILE A 63 -3.50 -25.93 1.93
N LYS A 64 -3.62 -27.22 1.62
CA LYS A 64 -3.40 -28.31 2.58
C LYS A 64 -1.89 -28.50 2.87
N ASP A 65 -1.58 -29.28 3.90
CA ASP A 65 -0.19 -29.71 4.16
C ASP A 65 0.43 -30.37 2.92
N GLY A 66 1.69 -30.03 2.64
CA GLY A 66 2.47 -30.51 1.50
C GLY A 66 2.10 -29.87 0.16
N ASP A 67 0.97 -29.15 0.08
CA ASP A 67 0.50 -28.55 -1.15
C ASP A 67 1.11 -27.16 -1.41
N LYS A 68 1.07 -26.76 -2.67
CA LYS A 68 1.43 -25.41 -3.10
C LYS A 68 0.39 -24.83 -4.04
N LYS A 69 0.24 -23.51 -4.02
CA LYS A 69 -0.66 -22.79 -4.92
C LYS A 69 0.06 -21.61 -5.57
N GLU A 70 0.01 -21.56 -6.90
CA GLU A 70 0.39 -20.37 -7.68
C GLU A 70 -0.81 -19.42 -7.77
N PHE A 71 -0.54 -18.14 -7.61
CA PHE A 71 -1.48 -17.05 -7.78
C PHE A 71 -0.95 -16.10 -8.86
N SER A 72 -1.88 -15.57 -9.66
CA SER A 72 -1.63 -14.49 -10.62
C SER A 72 -2.38 -13.23 -10.17
N ASN A 73 -2.00 -12.06 -10.67
CA ASN A 73 -2.62 -10.76 -10.32
C ASN A 73 -2.54 -10.46 -8.82
N ILE A 74 -1.31 -10.29 -8.35
CA ILE A 74 -1.02 -10.11 -6.92
C ILE A 74 -1.56 -8.76 -6.44
N ALA A 75 -2.35 -8.78 -5.37
CA ALA A 75 -2.57 -7.61 -4.54
C ALA A 75 -1.23 -7.21 -3.89
N ASN A 76 -1.06 -5.92 -3.56
CA ASN A 76 0.18 -5.42 -2.93
C ASN A 76 0.53 -6.15 -1.60
N ARG A 77 -0.44 -6.86 -1.04
CA ARG A 77 -0.39 -7.56 0.24
C ARG A 77 -1.22 -8.83 0.13
N ILE A 78 -0.69 -9.92 0.68
CA ILE A 78 -1.40 -11.18 0.88
C ILE A 78 -1.59 -11.42 2.37
N SER A 79 -2.70 -12.06 2.74
CA SER A 79 -2.93 -12.55 4.10
C SER A 79 -2.80 -14.07 4.10
N VAL A 80 -2.11 -14.61 5.11
CA VAL A 80 -2.01 -16.04 5.35
C VAL A 80 -2.47 -16.30 6.77
N THR A 81 -3.55 -17.05 6.90
CA THR A 81 -4.10 -17.49 8.18
C THR A 81 -4.02 -19.01 8.29
N GLY A 82 -3.76 -19.50 9.50
CA GLY A 82 -3.72 -20.93 9.80
C GLY A 82 -4.23 -21.19 11.22
N SER A 83 -3.99 -22.41 11.68
CA SER A 83 -4.36 -22.88 13.01
C SER A 83 -3.67 -22.09 14.14
N GLN A 84 -4.40 -22.00 15.26
CA GLN A 84 -4.11 -21.46 16.60
C GLN A 84 -3.39 -20.11 16.77
N ASN A 85 -2.50 -19.65 15.89
CA ASN A 85 -1.80 -18.35 16.01
C ASN A 85 -1.16 -17.83 14.70
N LEU A 86 -1.27 -18.55 13.57
CA LEU A 86 -0.71 -18.07 12.32
C LEU A 86 -1.66 -17.03 11.70
N ASN A 87 -1.31 -15.76 11.85
CA ASN A 87 -1.90 -14.66 11.10
C ASN A 87 -0.75 -13.78 10.58
N ARG A 88 -0.56 -13.76 9.27
CA ARG A 88 0.57 -13.10 8.61
C ARG A 88 0.09 -12.26 7.45
N SER A 89 0.60 -11.03 7.40
CA SER A 89 0.39 -10.13 6.28
C SER A 89 1.73 -9.94 5.57
N ILE A 90 1.82 -10.43 4.33
CA ILE A 90 3.07 -10.42 3.56
C ILE A 90 2.93 -9.40 2.43
N LEU A 91 3.86 -8.46 2.37
CA LEU A 91 3.97 -7.45 1.33
C LEU A 91 4.75 -8.01 0.14
N ILE A 92 4.24 -7.72 -1.06
CA ILE A 92 4.81 -8.21 -2.32
C ILE A 92 5.30 -7.02 -3.14
N PHE A 93 6.58 -7.05 -3.49
CA PHE A 93 7.29 -6.01 -4.24
C PHE A 93 7.91 -6.61 -5.50
N LEU A 94 7.07 -7.17 -6.37
CA LEU A 94 7.50 -7.78 -7.63
C LEU A 94 7.19 -6.87 -8.82
N GLU A 95 8.05 -6.97 -9.84
CA GLU A 95 7.79 -6.52 -11.19
C GLU A 95 6.95 -7.55 -11.97
N PRO A 96 6.24 -7.16 -13.05
CA PRO A 96 5.34 -8.05 -13.81
C PRO A 96 5.90 -9.43 -14.21
N THR A 97 7.19 -9.51 -14.50
CA THR A 97 7.86 -10.75 -14.94
C THR A 97 8.47 -11.56 -13.81
N GLU A 98 8.57 -11.00 -12.61
CA GLU A 98 9.23 -11.62 -11.47
C GLU A 98 8.33 -12.66 -10.78
N LYS A 99 8.97 -13.62 -10.11
CA LYS A 99 8.32 -14.72 -9.41
C LYS A 99 8.89 -14.89 -8.02
N LEU A 100 8.01 -14.97 -7.02
CA LEU A 100 8.37 -15.25 -5.64
C LEU A 100 7.74 -16.55 -5.15
N ILE A 101 8.51 -17.36 -4.45
CA ILE A 101 8.01 -18.53 -3.75
C ILE A 101 8.15 -18.26 -2.25
N ILE A 102 7.04 -18.35 -1.54
CA ILE A 102 6.95 -18.16 -0.11
C ILE A 102 6.60 -19.52 0.50
N THR A 103 7.51 -20.05 1.31
CA THR A 103 7.32 -21.34 1.98
C THR A 103 7.07 -21.12 3.45
N LEU A 104 5.91 -21.55 3.94
CA LEU A 104 5.58 -21.55 5.36
C LEU A 104 5.95 -22.92 5.95
N LYS A 105 6.80 -22.91 6.98
CA LYS A 105 7.25 -24.12 7.70
C LYS A 105 6.66 -24.18 9.11
N GLN A 106 6.77 -25.37 9.72
CA GLN A 106 6.47 -25.57 11.14
C GLN A 106 7.13 -24.48 12.02
N GLY A 107 6.42 -24.06 13.07
CA GLY A 107 6.86 -22.97 13.95
C GLY A 107 6.64 -21.56 13.37
N ASN A 108 5.77 -21.41 12.36
CA ASN A 108 5.44 -20.13 11.71
C ASN A 108 6.63 -19.44 11.00
N ALA A 109 7.68 -20.19 10.66
CA ALA A 109 8.83 -19.68 9.92
C ALA A 109 8.48 -19.51 8.44
N ILE A 110 8.90 -18.39 7.83
CA ILE A 110 8.64 -18.06 6.43
C ILE A 110 9.97 -17.99 5.68
N PHE A 111 10.05 -18.67 4.54
CA PHE A 111 11.22 -18.67 3.67
C PHE A 111 10.86 -18.13 2.29
N TYR A 112 11.75 -17.32 1.73
CA TYR A 112 11.57 -16.67 0.44
C TYR A 112 12.58 -17.22 -0.57
N THR A 113 12.13 -17.61 -1.76
CA THR A 113 12.99 -17.98 -2.89
C THR A 113 12.44 -17.41 -4.20
N GLY A 114 13.25 -17.37 -5.26
CA GLY A 114 12.88 -16.75 -6.54
C GLY A 114 13.54 -15.38 -6.72
N ASP A 115 12.78 -14.40 -7.21
CA ASP A 115 13.24 -13.04 -7.44
C ASP A 115 13.21 -12.20 -6.16
N GLN A 116 14.31 -11.50 -5.89
CA GLN A 116 14.50 -10.62 -4.73
C GLN A 116 14.13 -11.25 -3.37
N PRO A 117 14.55 -12.50 -3.07
CA PRO A 117 14.12 -13.21 -1.86
C PRO A 117 14.62 -12.52 -0.59
N ASP A 118 15.89 -12.09 -0.57
CA ASP A 118 16.49 -11.40 0.58
C ASP A 118 15.78 -10.07 0.90
N ILE A 119 15.33 -9.35 -0.13
CA ILE A 119 14.59 -8.10 0.04
C ILE A 119 13.22 -8.38 0.65
N HIS A 120 12.49 -9.38 0.14
CA HIS A 120 11.19 -9.75 0.70
C HIS A 120 11.30 -10.27 2.13
N GLU A 121 12.31 -11.08 2.45
CA GLU A 121 12.57 -11.54 3.81
C GLU A 121 12.87 -10.36 4.73
N TYR A 122 13.78 -9.47 4.30
CA TYR A 122 14.15 -8.32 5.12
C TYR A 122 12.95 -7.41 5.42
N LEU A 123 12.13 -7.09 4.43
CA LEU A 123 11.01 -6.16 4.60
C LEU A 123 9.89 -6.74 5.46
N ASN A 124 9.57 -8.02 5.27
CA ASN A 124 8.45 -8.64 5.98
C ASN A 124 8.84 -9.08 7.40
N GLU A 125 10.07 -9.55 7.61
CA GLU A 125 10.45 -10.18 8.87
C GLU A 125 11.35 -9.30 9.75
N LYS A 126 12.13 -8.36 9.17
CA LYS A 126 13.20 -7.66 9.90
C LYS A 126 13.00 -6.15 10.00
N LEU A 127 12.58 -5.49 8.92
CA LEU A 127 12.52 -4.02 8.83
C LEU A 127 11.74 -3.43 10.01
N ASN A 128 10.52 -3.91 10.26
CA ASN A 128 9.68 -3.33 11.30
C ASN A 128 10.31 -3.49 12.70
N VAL A 129 10.90 -4.66 12.99
CA VAL A 129 11.59 -4.93 14.26
C VAL A 129 12.80 -3.99 14.43
N GLU A 130 13.61 -3.83 13.38
CA GLU A 130 14.77 -2.94 13.40
C GLU A 130 14.36 -1.48 13.57
N THR A 131 13.34 -1.01 12.83
CA THR A 131 12.84 0.36 12.93
C THR A 131 12.29 0.64 14.34
N PHE A 132 11.43 -0.22 14.88
CA PHE A 132 10.93 -0.06 16.24
C PHE A 132 12.03 -0.20 17.30
N GLY A 133 13.05 -1.03 17.04
CA GLY A 133 14.24 -1.13 17.89
C GLY A 133 14.98 0.20 18.09
N LYS A 134 14.88 1.13 17.14
CA LYS A 134 15.44 2.49 17.24
C LYS A 134 14.61 3.45 18.09
N MET A 135 13.41 3.09 18.52
CA MET A 135 12.53 3.96 19.30
C MET A 135 13.20 4.46 20.57
N ARG A 136 13.94 3.61 21.30
CA ARG A 136 14.65 4.01 22.52
C ARG A 136 15.70 5.09 22.23
N ASP A 137 16.47 4.93 21.16
CA ASP A 137 17.52 5.88 20.78
C ASP A 137 16.89 7.22 20.38
N TYR A 138 15.79 7.20 19.63
CA TYR A 138 15.05 8.42 19.26
C TYR A 138 14.43 9.12 20.46
N LEU A 139 13.82 8.38 21.38
CA LEU A 139 13.28 8.92 22.63
C LEU A 139 14.38 9.51 23.51
N ASN A 140 15.56 8.87 23.59
CA ASN A 140 16.69 9.41 24.33
C ASN A 140 17.18 10.74 23.75
N ALA A 141 17.38 10.82 22.43
CA ALA A 141 17.76 12.08 21.76
C ALA A 141 16.69 13.17 21.97
N THR A 142 15.42 12.77 21.89
CA THR A 142 14.26 13.65 22.11
C THR A 142 14.19 14.18 23.54
N ASN A 143 14.37 13.32 24.55
CA ASN A 143 14.38 13.71 25.97
C ASN A 143 15.55 14.64 26.32
N LYS A 144 16.70 14.46 25.67
CA LYS A 144 17.85 15.39 25.75
C LYS A 144 17.63 16.68 24.95
N LYS A 145 16.54 16.79 24.19
CA LYS A 145 16.26 17.86 23.23
C LYS A 145 17.37 18.06 22.20
N ASN A 146 18.08 16.98 21.87
CA ASN A 146 19.21 17.01 20.95
C ASN A 146 18.75 16.68 19.52
N ILE A 147 18.38 17.72 18.77
CA ILE A 147 17.83 17.55 17.42
C ILE A 147 18.89 17.02 16.44
N GLY A 148 20.17 17.35 16.66
CA GLY A 148 21.28 16.86 15.85
C GLY A 148 21.47 15.35 16.02
N GLU A 149 21.47 14.86 17.28
CA GLU A 149 21.56 13.43 17.59
C GLU A 149 20.36 12.65 17.01
N LEU A 150 19.14 13.20 17.12
CA LEU A 150 17.95 12.57 16.54
C LEU A 150 18.06 12.43 15.02
N LYS A 151 18.42 13.52 14.33
CA LYS A 151 18.58 13.53 12.87
C LYS A 151 19.66 12.54 12.43
N ASN A 152 20.85 12.62 13.02
CA ASN A 152 21.97 11.76 12.64
C ASN A 152 21.64 10.28 12.86
N THR A 153 21.09 9.93 14.03
CA THR A 153 20.73 8.54 14.34
C THR A 153 19.68 8.01 13.37
N SER A 154 18.67 8.82 13.06
CA SER A 154 17.57 8.47 12.16
C SER A 154 18.04 8.29 10.71
N GLU A 155 18.89 9.19 10.22
CA GLU A 155 19.41 9.18 8.85
C GLU A 155 20.44 8.06 8.63
N ILE A 156 21.29 7.78 9.61
CA ILE A 156 22.22 6.63 9.57
C ILE A 156 21.43 5.33 9.46
N PHE A 157 20.39 5.18 10.30
CA PHE A 157 19.52 4.01 10.24
C PHE A 157 18.85 3.87 8.86
N LEU A 158 18.29 4.95 8.31
CA LEU A 158 17.69 4.91 6.97
C LEU A 158 18.73 4.51 5.91
N SER A 159 19.96 5.02 5.98
CA SER A 159 21.04 4.65 5.06
C SER A 159 21.37 3.15 5.12
N ASP A 160 21.43 2.57 6.32
CA ASP A 160 21.64 1.14 6.52
C ASP A 160 20.51 0.30 5.93
N VAL A 161 19.25 0.73 6.12
CA VAL A 161 18.06 0.10 5.52
C VAL A 161 18.16 0.12 4.00
N LEU A 162 18.44 1.29 3.40
CA LEU A 162 18.55 1.46 1.96
C LEU A 162 19.66 0.59 1.37
N LYS A 163 20.80 0.45 2.07
CA LYS A 163 21.90 -0.43 1.67
C LYS A 163 21.46 -1.90 1.64
N LYS A 164 20.71 -2.37 2.63
CA LYS A 164 20.21 -3.77 2.70
C LYS A 164 19.26 -4.09 1.53
N VAL A 165 18.47 -3.12 1.08
CA VAL A 165 17.55 -3.28 -0.05
C VAL A 165 18.10 -2.77 -1.39
N LYS A 166 19.39 -2.42 -1.45
CA LYS A 166 20.09 -1.94 -2.66
C LYS A 166 19.44 -0.72 -3.32
N LEU A 167 18.91 0.20 -2.51
CA LEU A 167 18.38 1.48 -2.97
C LEU A 167 19.37 2.61 -2.69
N SER A 168 19.47 3.56 -3.61
CA SER A 168 20.29 4.78 -3.43
C SER A 168 19.56 5.89 -2.70
N SER A 169 18.23 5.87 -2.70
CA SER A 169 17.38 6.89 -2.07
C SER A 169 16.02 6.29 -1.69
N VAL A 170 15.40 6.87 -0.66
CA VAL A 170 14.02 6.56 -0.26
C VAL A 170 13.00 7.42 -1.01
N LEU A 171 13.43 8.48 -1.69
CA LEU A 171 12.56 9.36 -2.47
C LEU A 171 12.18 8.68 -3.79
N VAL A 172 10.90 8.79 -4.12
CA VAL A 172 10.35 8.26 -5.37
C VAL A 172 10.74 9.19 -6.53
N SER A 173 11.33 8.60 -7.56
CA SER A 173 11.64 9.25 -8.84
C SER A 173 10.59 8.90 -9.88
N PRO A 174 10.31 9.77 -10.87
CA PRO A 174 9.44 9.45 -12.00
C PRO A 174 9.85 8.15 -12.71
N GLU A 175 11.15 7.90 -12.83
CA GLU A 175 11.79 6.76 -13.51
C GLU A 175 11.71 5.46 -12.71
N ASP A 176 11.36 5.53 -11.42
CA ASP A 176 11.21 4.31 -10.62
C ASP A 176 10.09 3.44 -11.18
N LYS A 177 10.35 2.14 -11.26
CA LYS A 177 9.33 1.15 -11.59
C LYS A 177 8.28 1.05 -10.47
N SER A 178 7.13 0.47 -10.79
CA SER A 178 6.01 0.38 -9.83
C SER A 178 6.38 -0.36 -8.54
N SER A 179 7.14 -1.46 -8.61
CA SER A 179 7.57 -2.18 -7.39
C SER A 179 8.53 -1.32 -6.55
N THR A 180 9.47 -0.65 -7.20
CA THR A 180 10.45 0.24 -6.55
C THR A 180 9.75 1.40 -5.85
N LYS A 181 8.74 2.01 -6.49
CA LYS A 181 7.92 3.07 -5.86
C LYS A 181 7.22 2.57 -4.59
N LYS A 182 6.63 1.37 -4.64
CA LYS A 182 5.98 0.74 -3.48
C LYS A 182 6.98 0.42 -2.36
N LEU A 183 8.13 -0.14 -2.71
CA LEU A 183 9.22 -0.46 -1.79
C LEU A 183 9.71 0.78 -1.06
N LYS A 184 10.06 1.83 -1.82
CA LYS A 184 10.51 3.12 -1.29
C LYS A 184 9.48 3.72 -0.33
N ASN A 185 8.21 3.76 -0.75
CA ASN A 185 7.14 4.28 0.10
C ASN A 185 6.95 3.45 1.38
N HIS A 186 7.02 2.12 1.31
CA HIS A 186 6.91 1.28 2.49
C HIS A 186 8.02 1.59 3.52
N ILE A 187 9.27 1.63 3.06
CA ILE A 187 10.43 1.97 3.91
C ILE A 187 10.29 3.38 4.48
N LYS A 188 10.03 4.37 3.60
CA LYS A 188 9.90 5.79 3.94
C LYS A 188 8.91 5.99 5.07
N TYR A 189 7.68 5.49 4.91
CA TYR A 189 6.61 5.75 5.86
C TYR A 189 6.73 4.89 7.13
N ASN A 190 7.26 3.67 7.05
CA ASN A 190 7.59 2.89 8.25
C ASN A 190 8.61 3.63 9.13
N TRP A 191 9.72 4.09 8.52
CA TRP A 191 10.77 4.84 9.20
C TRP A 191 10.30 6.20 9.73
N LEU A 192 9.63 7.01 8.89
CA LEU A 192 9.09 8.30 9.27
C LEU A 192 8.13 8.17 10.44
N TYR A 193 7.22 7.19 10.39
CA TYR A 193 6.28 6.98 11.48
C TYR A 193 6.99 6.82 12.83
N THR A 194 8.05 6.02 12.89
CA THR A 194 8.78 5.78 14.14
C THR A 194 9.48 7.05 14.65
N VAL A 195 10.21 7.77 13.79
CA VAL A 195 10.93 8.98 14.22
C VAL A 195 9.96 10.10 14.59
N LEU A 196 8.89 10.31 13.81
CA LEU A 196 7.89 11.34 14.10
C LEU A 196 7.11 11.04 15.39
N THR A 197 6.78 9.77 15.64
CA THR A 197 6.14 9.34 16.89
C THR A 197 6.96 9.73 18.12
N SER A 198 8.29 9.56 18.06
CA SER A 198 9.16 9.90 19.19
C SER A 198 9.08 11.37 19.59
N MET A 199 8.94 12.28 18.60
CA MET A 199 8.86 13.72 18.83
C MET A 199 7.45 14.18 19.23
N ASN A 200 6.42 13.61 18.59
CA ASN A 200 5.02 13.98 18.82
C ASN A 200 4.55 13.70 20.27
N SER A 201 5.27 12.84 21.00
CA SER A 201 4.98 12.54 22.41
C SER A 201 5.39 13.66 23.39
N GLN A 202 6.14 14.68 22.94
CA GLN A 202 6.70 15.72 23.81
C GLN A 202 5.84 16.98 23.89
N LYS A 203 5.87 17.62 25.07
CA LYS A 203 5.26 18.95 25.28
C LYS A 203 6.10 20.11 24.72
N ASP A 204 7.35 19.85 24.34
CA ASP A 204 8.26 20.89 23.83
C ASP A 204 7.93 21.24 22.37
N ARG A 205 7.17 22.33 22.19
CA ARG A 205 6.74 22.80 20.87
C ARG A 205 7.91 23.19 19.95
N ALA A 206 8.98 23.77 20.50
CA ALA A 206 10.10 24.26 19.69
C ALA A 206 10.92 23.10 19.12
N PHE A 207 11.22 22.10 19.95
CA PHE A 207 11.90 20.89 19.51
C PHE A 207 11.06 20.14 18.46
N THR A 208 9.77 19.92 18.75
CA THR A 208 8.84 19.23 17.86
C THR A 208 8.72 19.95 16.52
N GLN A 209 8.59 21.28 16.51
CA GLN A 209 8.57 22.07 15.29
C GLN A 209 9.84 21.87 14.45
N GLN A 210 11.03 22.03 15.04
CA GLN A 210 12.30 21.88 14.32
C GLN A 210 12.46 20.48 13.70
N GLY A 211 12.06 19.44 14.43
CA GLY A 211 12.11 18.07 13.95
C GLY A 211 11.12 17.78 12.85
N LEU A 212 9.84 18.11 13.06
CA LEU A 212 8.80 17.91 12.05
C LEU A 212 9.09 18.70 10.77
N SER A 213 9.51 19.96 10.86
CA SER A 213 9.86 20.77 9.69
C SER A 213 11.00 20.16 8.88
N TYR A 214 12.00 19.56 9.53
CA TYR A 214 13.10 18.90 8.84
C TYR A 214 12.61 17.70 8.01
N TYR A 215 11.89 16.76 8.63
CA TYR A 215 11.43 15.56 7.92
C TYR A 215 10.34 15.87 6.91
N TYR A 216 9.46 16.83 7.21
CA TYR A 216 8.44 17.31 6.28
C TYR A 216 9.10 17.83 4.99
N LYS A 217 10.01 18.81 5.11
CA LYS A 217 10.64 19.44 3.96
C LYS A 217 11.50 18.47 3.16
N LYS A 218 12.25 17.59 3.84
CA LYS A 218 13.17 16.67 3.17
C LYS A 218 12.47 15.48 2.50
N TYR A 219 11.37 15.00 3.07
CA TYR A 219 10.76 13.74 2.65
C TYR A 219 9.29 13.82 2.27
N ILE A 220 8.49 14.72 2.80
CA ILE A 220 7.02 14.61 2.70
C ILE A 220 6.42 15.70 1.81
N GLU A 221 7.03 16.89 1.74
CA GLU A 221 6.50 18.05 1.01
C GLU A 221 6.11 17.73 -0.44
N SER A 222 6.95 16.99 -1.16
CA SER A 222 6.67 16.56 -2.54
C SER A 222 5.47 15.63 -2.69
N ASP A 223 5.08 14.93 -1.62
CA ASP A 223 4.03 13.90 -1.65
C ASP A 223 2.64 14.49 -1.41
N ILE A 224 2.55 15.69 -0.80
CA ILE A 224 1.29 16.24 -0.28
C ILE A 224 0.22 16.43 -1.36
N ALA A 225 0.60 16.94 -2.54
CA ALA A 225 -0.36 17.24 -3.61
C ALA A 225 -1.05 15.99 -4.18
N GLN A 226 -0.39 14.84 -4.13
CA GLN A 226 -0.88 13.57 -4.67
C GLN A 226 -1.02 12.50 -3.59
N TYR A 227 -1.17 12.94 -2.34
CA TYR A 227 -1.10 12.05 -1.21
C TYR A 227 -2.23 11.02 -1.25
N SER A 228 -1.90 9.77 -0.95
CA SER A 228 -2.85 8.68 -0.78
C SER A 228 -2.26 7.63 0.15
N CYS A 229 -3.12 6.95 0.92
CA CYS A 229 -2.69 5.91 1.84
C CYS A 229 -2.98 4.53 1.26
N ASN A 230 -1.91 3.74 1.14
CA ASN A 230 -1.96 2.31 0.89
C ASN A 230 -1.51 1.51 2.12
N SER A 231 -1.13 2.20 3.21
CA SER A 231 -0.69 1.58 4.46
C SER A 231 -1.06 2.44 5.67
N VAL A 232 -1.11 1.79 6.84
CA VAL A 232 -1.34 2.48 8.12
C VAL A 232 -0.21 3.45 8.48
N TYR A 233 1.02 3.18 8.04
CA TYR A 233 2.18 4.05 8.30
C TYR A 233 2.03 5.41 7.62
N GLN A 234 1.57 5.41 6.37
CA GLN A 234 1.24 6.63 5.64
C GLN A 234 0.21 7.46 6.41
N TYR A 235 -0.92 6.83 6.76
CA TYR A 235 -1.96 7.46 7.56
C TYR A 235 -1.40 8.07 8.85
N ASN A 236 -0.65 7.30 9.64
CA ASN A 236 -0.11 7.77 10.92
C ASN A 236 0.87 8.95 10.76
N VAL A 237 1.68 8.97 9.70
CA VAL A 237 2.60 10.09 9.43
C VAL A 237 1.84 11.37 9.16
N ILE A 238 0.82 11.34 8.29
CA ILE A 238 0.03 12.55 8.02
C ILE A 238 -0.84 12.92 9.21
N GLU A 239 -1.37 11.95 9.97
CA GLU A 239 -2.09 12.23 11.21
C GLU A 239 -1.23 13.07 12.18
N ILE A 240 0.05 12.69 12.35
CA ILE A 240 1.00 13.47 13.17
C ILE A 240 1.20 14.88 12.59
N LEU A 241 1.41 14.99 11.28
CA LEU A 241 1.64 16.29 10.65
C LEU A 241 0.41 17.21 10.72
N ALA A 242 -0.78 16.68 10.46
CA ALA A 242 -2.05 17.40 10.53
C ALA A 242 -2.35 17.89 11.96
N LYS A 243 -2.08 17.06 12.98
CA LYS A 243 -2.15 17.46 14.40
C LYS A 243 -1.21 18.62 14.75
N ASN A 244 -0.11 18.75 14.01
CA ASN A 244 0.91 19.77 14.23
C ASN A 244 0.96 20.84 13.12
N LYS A 245 -0.09 20.97 12.29
CA LYS A 245 -0.10 21.87 11.13
C LYS A 245 0.21 23.33 11.49
N GLU A 246 -0.28 23.79 12.65
CA GLU A 246 -0.08 25.16 13.13
C GLU A 246 1.38 25.44 13.48
N LEU A 247 2.09 24.43 14.02
CA LEU A 247 3.52 24.52 14.30
C LEU A 247 4.33 24.51 13.01
N LEU A 248 3.91 23.71 12.03
CA LEU A 248 4.59 23.57 10.76
C LEU A 248 4.41 24.77 9.83
N GLN A 249 3.33 25.53 9.99
CA GLN A 249 2.95 26.64 9.09
C GLN A 249 2.84 26.18 7.63
N VAL A 250 2.31 24.97 7.42
CA VAL A 250 2.13 24.37 6.09
C VAL A 250 0.65 24.31 5.74
N GLU A 251 0.33 24.52 4.47
CA GLU A 251 -1.02 24.35 3.95
C GLU A 251 -1.22 22.90 3.53
N PHE A 252 -2.13 22.21 4.22
CA PHE A 252 -2.59 20.88 3.81
C PHE A 252 -3.82 21.00 2.90
N PRO A 253 -3.94 20.16 1.87
CA PRO A 253 -5.16 20.06 1.08
C PRO A 253 -6.33 19.63 1.96
N ASN A 254 -7.50 20.23 1.73
CA ASN A 254 -8.75 19.83 2.36
C ASN A 254 -9.46 18.78 1.51
N TYR A 255 -10.00 17.77 2.16
CA TYR A 255 -10.77 16.69 1.55
C TYR A 255 -12.15 16.58 2.20
N PRO A 256 -13.17 16.11 1.45
CA PRO A 256 -14.47 15.81 2.02
C PRO A 256 -14.37 14.78 3.16
N ILE A 257 -15.10 15.02 4.25
CA ILE A 257 -15.30 14.03 5.31
C ILE A 257 -16.21 12.93 4.77
N VAL A 258 -15.73 11.68 4.83
CA VAL A 258 -16.48 10.52 4.34
C VAL A 258 -17.58 10.11 5.32
N GLU A 259 -17.28 10.19 6.62
CA GLU A 259 -18.16 9.88 7.73
C GLU A 259 -17.71 10.73 8.93
N HIS A 260 -18.66 11.37 9.62
CA HIS A 260 -18.37 12.34 10.67
C HIS A 260 -17.92 11.69 11.98
N THR A 261 -16.88 12.25 12.59
CA THR A 261 -16.21 11.73 13.79
C THR A 261 -15.72 12.85 14.70
N ASP A 262 -15.28 12.50 15.91
CA ASP A 262 -14.55 13.42 16.81
C ASP A 262 -13.20 13.88 16.23
N SER A 263 -12.70 13.19 15.20
CA SER A 263 -11.40 13.41 14.56
C SER A 263 -11.50 14.15 13.22
N ASP A 264 -12.65 14.77 12.92
CA ASP A 264 -12.89 15.51 11.67
C ASP A 264 -11.89 16.66 11.46
N ASN A 265 -11.44 17.28 12.56
CA ASN A 265 -10.41 18.31 12.55
C ASN A 265 -9.08 17.84 11.94
N ILE A 266 -8.81 16.53 11.95
CA ILE A 266 -7.65 15.88 11.32
C ILE A 266 -8.05 15.24 9.99
N ASN A 267 -9.19 14.52 9.96
CA ASN A 267 -9.65 13.79 8.78
C ASN A 267 -9.93 14.69 7.57
N GLN A 268 -10.25 15.97 7.79
CA GLN A 268 -10.37 16.96 6.70
C GLN A 268 -9.07 17.14 5.89
N TYR A 269 -7.91 16.76 6.43
CA TYR A 269 -6.61 16.82 5.73
C TYR A 269 -6.20 15.50 5.08
N LEU A 270 -7.08 14.50 5.11
CA LEU A 270 -6.82 13.16 4.64
C LEU A 270 -7.75 12.80 3.48
N PRO A 271 -7.22 12.29 2.35
CA PRO A 271 -8.08 11.77 1.29
C PRO A 271 -8.85 10.55 1.77
N LYS A 272 -9.91 10.18 1.04
CA LYS A 272 -10.74 9.00 1.35
C LYS A 272 -9.92 7.72 1.60
N SER A 273 -8.87 7.48 0.81
CA SER A 273 -7.98 6.32 0.97
C SER A 273 -7.26 6.29 2.33
N CYS A 274 -7.01 7.46 2.92
CA CYS A 274 -6.40 7.61 4.24
C CYS A 274 -7.43 7.57 5.37
N GLN A 275 -8.58 8.23 5.22
CA GLN A 275 -9.63 8.22 6.24
C GLN A 275 -10.06 6.79 6.60
N ARG A 276 -10.03 5.86 5.65
CA ARG A 276 -10.27 4.43 5.90
C ARG A 276 -9.45 3.85 7.07
N PHE A 277 -8.17 4.23 7.18
CA PHE A 277 -7.29 3.71 8.23
C PHE A 277 -7.66 4.21 9.63
N TYR A 278 -8.34 5.35 9.76
CA TYR A 278 -8.93 5.77 11.03
C TYR A 278 -9.98 4.76 11.49
N PHE A 279 -10.95 4.45 10.62
CA PHE A 279 -12.04 3.52 10.92
C PHE A 279 -11.51 2.11 11.16
N GLN A 280 -10.53 1.66 10.37
CA GLN A 280 -9.90 0.34 10.56
C GLN A 280 -9.23 0.24 11.93
N LYS A 281 -8.43 1.23 12.33
CA LYS A 281 -7.76 1.23 13.65
C LYS A 281 -8.76 1.21 14.80
N LYS A 282 -9.88 1.92 14.66
CA LYS A 282 -10.96 1.92 15.67
C LYS A 282 -11.67 0.58 15.73
N TYR A 283 -12.00 -0.01 14.59
CA TYR A 283 -12.55 -1.37 14.50
C TYR A 283 -11.62 -2.38 15.17
N ASP A 284 -10.35 -2.45 14.75
CA ASP A 284 -9.38 -3.43 15.27
C ASP A 284 -9.23 -3.33 16.79
N TYR A 285 -9.21 -2.11 17.34
CA TYR A 285 -9.13 -1.90 18.78
C TYR A 285 -10.39 -2.39 19.52
N LEU A 286 -11.57 -2.01 19.03
CA LEU A 286 -12.84 -2.38 19.66
C LEU A 286 -13.11 -3.88 19.56
N GLU A 287 -12.76 -4.49 18.43
CA GLU A 287 -12.80 -5.94 18.24
C GLU A 287 -11.87 -6.65 19.22
N HIS A 288 -10.65 -6.15 19.40
CA HIS A 288 -9.70 -6.74 20.35
C HIS A 288 -10.21 -6.73 21.79
N ILE A 289 -10.93 -5.69 22.20
CA ILE A 289 -11.51 -5.58 23.55
C ILE A 289 -12.95 -6.11 23.65
N ASN A 290 -13.50 -6.66 22.56
CA ASN A 290 -14.89 -7.12 22.43
C ASN A 290 -15.94 -6.05 22.79
N ASP A 291 -15.72 -4.80 22.37
CA ASP A 291 -16.68 -3.70 22.57
C ASP A 291 -17.76 -3.68 21.47
N PRO A 292 -19.06 -3.57 21.82
CA PRO A 292 -20.16 -3.55 20.83
C PRO A 292 -20.06 -2.43 19.79
N GLY A 293 -19.36 -1.34 20.11
CA GLY A 293 -19.11 -0.24 19.18
C GLY A 293 -18.35 -0.67 17.91
N GLN A 294 -17.71 -1.83 17.90
CA GLN A 294 -17.07 -2.39 16.70
C GLN A 294 -18.04 -2.49 15.50
N ASP A 295 -19.33 -2.76 15.74
CA ASP A 295 -20.32 -2.96 14.67
C ASP A 295 -20.56 -1.69 13.86
N TYR A 296 -20.53 -0.52 14.52
CA TYR A 296 -20.59 0.77 13.83
C TYR A 296 -19.41 0.94 12.87
N TYR A 297 -18.18 0.74 13.36
CA TYR A 297 -16.98 0.90 12.54
C TYR A 297 -16.91 -0.13 11.41
N LYS A 298 -17.34 -1.37 11.66
CA LYS A 298 -17.47 -2.40 10.63
C LYS A 298 -18.45 -1.99 9.52
N THR A 299 -19.59 -1.43 9.90
CA THR A 299 -20.61 -0.94 8.95
C THR A 299 -20.04 0.19 8.08
N VAL A 300 -19.37 1.17 8.68
CA VAL A 300 -18.74 2.27 7.95
C VAL A 300 -17.67 1.77 6.97
N LEU A 301 -16.80 0.85 7.41
CA LEU A 301 -15.78 0.23 6.55
C LEU A 301 -16.39 -0.48 5.35
N THR A 302 -17.49 -1.20 5.57
CA THR A 302 -18.21 -1.91 4.51
C THR A 302 -18.89 -0.96 3.53
N GLU A 303 -19.75 -0.07 4.03
CA GLU A 303 -20.62 0.76 3.20
C GLU A 303 -19.89 1.94 2.53
N LYS A 304 -18.90 2.53 3.20
CA LYS A 304 -18.23 3.74 2.73
C LYS A 304 -16.90 3.46 2.06
N PHE A 305 -16.20 2.40 2.48
CA PHE A 305 -14.86 2.07 2.00
C PHE A 305 -14.78 0.76 1.21
N ASN A 306 -15.89 0.01 1.09
CA ASN A 306 -15.98 -1.26 0.37
C ASN A 306 -15.04 -2.35 0.93
N GLU A 307 -14.84 -2.36 2.24
CA GLU A 307 -14.11 -3.45 2.90
C GLU A 307 -15.07 -4.59 3.27
N GLN A 308 -14.61 -5.84 3.11
CA GLN A 308 -15.36 -7.05 3.46
C GLN A 308 -14.67 -7.80 4.59
#